data_AF-A0A349MCU8-F1
#
_entry.id   AF-A0A349MCU8-F1
#
_cell.length_a   1.000
_cell.length_b   1.000
_cell.length_c   1.000
_cell.angle_alpha   90.00
_cell.angle_beta   90.00
_cell.angle_gamma   90.00
#
_symmetry.space_group_name_H-M   'P 1'
#
loop_
_entity.id
_entity.type
_entity.pdbx_description
1 polymer ?
#
loop_
_entity_poly.entity_id
_entity_poly.type
_entity_poly.pdbx_seq_one_letter_code
_entity_poly.pdbx_strand_id
1 'polypeptide(L)'
;MQLFMDRYPSSALRDSTQNMIETLRSKLEVKAFENARLYHKTGNYKSATIAMAHAIEDYPGSPYQEELQYLIIDSHYRYAEQSTNRRKLERYNDAIQAFHTFASRFPESSRLSEARTLFDKSVLSVSQLEADTKTNSENR
;
A
#
# COMPACT_ATOMS: atom_id res chain seq x y z
N MET A 1 20.82 8.65 -25.23
CA MET A 1 20.63 9.62 -24.13
C MET A 1 21.91 9.98 -23.38
N GLN A 2 22.93 9.13 -23.31
CA GLN A 2 24.25 9.49 -22.72
C GLN A 2 25.10 10.43 -23.61
N LEU A 3 25.00 10.35 -24.94
CA LEU A 3 25.82 11.14 -25.87
C LEU A 3 25.44 12.63 -26.02
N PHE A 4 24.33 13.09 -25.44
CA PHE A 4 23.92 14.50 -25.49
C PHE A 4 24.40 15.29 -24.26
N MET A 5 24.70 14.59 -23.16
CA MET A 5 25.15 15.17 -21.89
C MET A 5 26.63 15.58 -21.92
N ASP A 6 27.43 15.05 -22.85
CA ASP A 6 28.87 15.32 -22.99
C ASP A 6 29.20 16.58 -23.81
N ARG A 7 28.22 17.16 -24.52
CA ARG A 7 28.50 18.20 -25.54
C ARG A 7 28.36 19.65 -25.06
N TYR A 8 27.74 19.87 -23.89
CA TYR A 8 27.50 21.23 -23.34
C TYR A 8 27.70 21.25 -21.82
N PRO A 9 28.95 21.46 -21.34
CA PRO A 9 29.31 21.29 -19.93
C PRO A 9 28.84 22.41 -18.98
N SER A 10 28.43 23.58 -19.50
CA SER A 10 28.21 24.78 -18.69
C SER A 10 27.02 25.59 -19.18
N SER A 11 25.87 25.47 -18.54
CA SER A 11 24.76 26.41 -18.73
C SER A 11 23.69 26.24 -17.64
N ALA A 12 23.15 27.36 -17.16
CA ALA A 12 21.94 27.47 -16.32
C ALA A 12 20.72 26.68 -16.85
N LEU A 13 20.76 26.24 -18.11
CA LEU A 13 19.77 25.35 -18.72
C LEU A 13 19.78 23.92 -18.13
N ARG A 14 20.92 23.41 -17.62
CA ARG A 14 20.96 22.10 -16.93
C ARG A 14 20.18 22.16 -15.62
N ASP A 15 20.39 23.19 -14.82
CA ASP A 15 19.69 23.37 -13.54
C ASP A 15 18.18 23.58 -13.79
N SER A 16 17.81 24.38 -14.79
CA SER A 16 16.39 24.57 -15.16
C SER A 16 15.73 23.27 -15.66
N THR A 17 16.44 22.43 -16.40
CA THR A 17 15.90 21.16 -16.91
C THR A 17 15.78 20.13 -15.79
N GLN A 18 16.77 20.06 -14.91
CA GLN A 18 16.77 19.17 -13.75
C GLN A 18 15.62 19.51 -12.80
N ASN A 19 15.42 20.79 -12.48
CA ASN A 19 14.28 21.27 -11.69
C ASN A 19 12.93 20.94 -12.34
N MET A 20 12.85 21.02 -13.67
CA MET A 20 11.63 20.65 -14.39
C MET A 20 11.36 19.14 -14.30
N ILE A 21 12.39 18.30 -14.42
CA ILE A 21 12.27 16.84 -14.27
C ILE A 21 11.80 16.48 -12.86
N GLU A 22 12.37 17.09 -11.83
CA GLU A 22 11.98 16.87 -10.43
C GLU A 22 10.54 17.32 -10.17
N THR A 23 10.15 18.47 -10.70
CA THR A 23 8.76 18.96 -10.62
C THR A 23 7.78 18.00 -11.29
N LEU A 24 8.12 17.47 -12.46
CA LEU A 24 7.29 16.50 -13.17
C LEU A 24 7.19 15.18 -12.41
N ARG A 25 8.29 14.69 -11.83
CA ARG A 25 8.29 13.50 -10.97
C ARG A 25 7.39 13.67 -9.75
N SER A 26 7.53 14.79 -9.03
CA SER A 26 6.68 15.11 -7.89
C SER A 26 5.19 15.13 -8.27
N LYS A 27 4.83 15.70 -9.44
CA LYS A 27 3.45 15.66 -9.94
C LYS A 27 2.95 14.25 -10.24
N LEU A 28 3.81 13.40 -10.79
CA LEU A 28 3.47 12.00 -11.07
C LEU A 28 3.28 11.19 -9.78
N GLU A 29 4.11 11.42 -8.78
CA GLU A 29 3.99 10.83 -7.44
C GLU A 29 2.65 11.17 -6.81
N VAL A 30 2.31 12.46 -6.74
CA VAL A 30 1.03 12.93 -6.19
C VAL A 30 -0.14 12.29 -6.94
N LYS A 31 -0.07 12.25 -8.27
CA LYS A 31 -1.11 11.63 -9.10
C LYS A 31 -1.27 10.14 -8.80
N ALA A 32 -0.16 9.40 -8.67
CA ALA A 32 -0.20 7.97 -8.35
C ALA A 32 -0.82 7.73 -6.97
N PHE A 33 -0.42 8.53 -5.98
CA PHE A 33 -0.99 8.51 -4.64
C PHE A 33 -2.50 8.78 -4.64
N GLU A 34 -2.94 9.86 -5.29
CA GLU A 34 -4.36 10.24 -5.36
C GLU A 34 -5.20 9.18 -6.05
N ASN A 35 -4.70 8.59 -7.14
CA ASN A 35 -5.39 7.53 -7.86
C ASN A 35 -5.56 6.28 -6.98
N ALA A 36 -4.48 5.85 -6.32
CA ALA A 36 -4.51 4.72 -5.40
C ALA A 36 -5.49 4.95 -4.23
N ARG A 37 -5.47 6.15 -3.64
CA ARG A 37 -6.40 6.58 -2.59
C ARG A 37 -7.84 6.66 -3.07
N LEU A 38 -8.09 7.02 -4.32
CA LEU A 38 -9.43 7.06 -4.91
C LEU A 38 -10.03 5.65 -5.02
N TYR A 39 -9.26 4.65 -5.43
CA TYR A 39 -9.74 3.26 -5.44
C TYR A 39 -10.15 2.78 -4.05
N HIS A 40 -9.38 3.15 -3.02
CA HIS A 40 -9.72 2.86 -1.65
C HIS A 40 -11.04 3.54 -1.23
N LYS A 41 -11.17 4.84 -1.52
CA LYS A 41 -12.38 5.63 -1.19
C LYS A 41 -13.64 5.12 -1.90
N THR A 42 -13.49 4.61 -3.12
CA THR A 42 -14.61 4.04 -3.91
C THR A 42 -14.93 2.59 -3.53
N GLY A 43 -14.22 2.01 -2.57
CA GLY A 43 -14.44 0.64 -2.08
C GLY A 43 -13.87 -0.44 -3.00
N ASN A 44 -13.13 -0.08 -4.04
CA ASN A 44 -12.47 -1.05 -4.91
C ASN A 44 -11.12 -1.47 -4.32
N TYR A 45 -11.18 -2.15 -3.18
CA TYR A 45 -10.00 -2.44 -2.35
C TYR A 45 -8.95 -3.31 -3.04
N LYS A 46 -9.37 -4.26 -3.88
CA LYS A 46 -8.41 -5.08 -4.64
C LYS A 46 -7.60 -4.23 -5.61
N SER A 47 -8.26 -3.34 -6.35
CA SER A 47 -7.55 -2.43 -7.25
C SER A 47 -6.73 -1.40 -6.47
N ALA A 48 -7.22 -0.98 -5.29
CA ALA A 48 -6.50 -0.06 -4.41
C ALA A 48 -5.16 -0.64 -3.97
N THR A 49 -5.13 -1.87 -3.44
CA THR A 49 -3.87 -2.48 -2.95
C THR A 49 -2.84 -2.63 -4.08
N ILE A 50 -3.28 -3.02 -5.27
CA ILE A 50 -2.39 -3.13 -6.46
C ILE A 50 -1.87 -1.74 -6.86
N ALA A 51 -2.74 -0.74 -6.96
CA ALA A 51 -2.33 0.61 -7.32
C ALA A 51 -1.37 1.24 -6.30
N MET A 52 -1.61 0.99 -5.00
CA MET A 52 -0.72 1.44 -3.93
C MET A 52 0.64 0.76 -3.99
N ALA A 53 0.68 -0.55 -4.22
CA ALA A 53 1.93 -1.30 -4.36
C ALA A 53 2.77 -0.78 -5.54
N HIS A 54 2.14 -0.54 -6.69
CA HIS A 54 2.81 0.07 -7.85
C HIS A 54 3.29 1.49 -7.55
N ALA A 55 2.50 2.32 -6.86
CA ALA A 55 2.93 3.67 -6.49
C ALA A 55 4.16 3.65 -5.56
N ILE A 56 4.27 2.69 -4.64
CA ILE A 56 5.44 2.53 -3.78
C ILE A 56 6.67 2.07 -4.59
N GLU A 57 6.47 1.17 -5.56
CA GLU A 57 7.53 0.63 -6.43
C GLU A 57 8.06 1.67 -7.44
N ASP A 58 7.15 2.40 -8.09
CA ASP A 58 7.47 3.41 -9.11
C ASP A 58 8.19 4.63 -8.51
N TYR A 59 7.89 4.94 -7.24
CA TYR A 59 8.40 6.14 -6.56
C TYR A 59 9.05 5.79 -5.22
N PRO A 60 10.24 5.16 -5.25
CA PRO A 60 11.02 4.88 -4.05
C PRO A 60 11.44 6.19 -3.37
N GLY A 61 11.16 6.33 -2.07
CA GLY A 61 11.50 7.52 -1.29
C GLY A 61 10.45 8.64 -1.34
N SER A 62 9.31 8.41 -1.99
CA SER A 62 8.20 9.35 -1.95
C SER A 62 7.70 9.55 -0.51
N PRO A 63 7.36 10.78 -0.09
CA PRO A 63 6.84 11.03 1.27
C PRO A 63 5.51 10.31 1.54
N TYR A 64 4.81 9.86 0.50
CA TYR A 64 3.52 9.18 0.61
C TYR A 64 3.63 7.68 0.90
N GLN A 65 4.82 7.10 0.94
CA GLN A 65 4.99 5.65 1.10
C GLN A 65 4.40 5.13 2.41
N GLU A 66 4.58 5.84 3.51
CA GLU A 66 4.00 5.48 4.81
C GLU A 66 2.46 5.44 4.72
N GLU A 67 1.85 6.48 4.15
CA GLU A 67 0.40 6.55 3.99
C GLU A 67 -0.13 5.47 3.04
N LEU A 68 0.54 5.25 1.92
CA LEU A 68 0.18 4.18 0.97
C LEU A 68 0.24 2.80 1.63
N GLN A 69 1.31 2.52 2.37
CA GLN A 69 1.48 1.24 3.04
C GLN A 69 0.43 1.04 4.15
N TYR A 70 0.09 2.08 4.91
CA TYR A 70 -1.03 2.04 5.85
C TYR A 70 -2.37 1.76 5.14
N LEU A 71 -2.65 2.45 4.04
CA LEU A 71 -3.87 2.26 3.27
C LEU A 71 -3.95 0.86 2.64
N ILE A 72 -2.83 0.20 2.33
CA ILE A 72 -2.81 -1.20 1.90
C ILE A 72 -3.38 -2.10 3.00
N ILE A 73 -2.96 -1.91 4.26
CA ILE A 73 -3.47 -2.69 5.40
C ILE A 73 -4.98 -2.50 5.53
N ASP A 74 -5.44 -1.25 5.56
CA ASP A 74 -6.87 -0.94 5.69
C ASP A 74 -7.68 -1.46 4.51
N SER A 75 -7.13 -1.39 3.29
CA SER A 75 -7.77 -1.95 2.10
C SER A 75 -7.91 -3.47 2.18
N HIS A 76 -6.86 -4.20 2.57
CA HIS A 76 -6.95 -5.66 2.73
C HIS A 76 -7.95 -6.05 3.82
N TYR A 77 -7.95 -5.35 4.95
CA TYR A 77 -8.90 -5.57 6.04
C TYR A 77 -10.35 -5.36 5.58
N ARG A 78 -10.66 -4.20 4.98
CA ARG A 78 -12.00 -3.90 4.46
C ARG A 78 -12.41 -4.85 3.34
N TYR A 79 -11.45 -5.27 2.51
CA TYR A 79 -11.71 -6.26 1.48
C TYR A 79 -12.13 -7.59 2.12
N ALA A 80 -11.43 -8.04 3.16
CA ALA A 80 -11.78 -9.23 3.93
C ALA A 80 -13.17 -9.11 4.55
N GLU A 81 -13.55 -7.98 5.15
CA GLU A 81 -14.89 -7.80 5.73
C GLU A 81 -16.02 -8.06 4.72
N GLN A 82 -15.83 -7.60 3.47
CA GLN A 82 -16.80 -7.74 2.36
C GLN A 82 -16.73 -9.11 1.64
N SER A 83 -15.90 -10.02 2.12
CA SER A 83 -15.61 -11.29 1.46
C SER A 83 -16.52 -12.43 1.88
N THR A 84 -16.57 -13.49 1.08
CA THR A 84 -17.15 -14.77 1.51
C THR A 84 -16.22 -15.49 2.47
N ASN A 85 -16.75 -16.30 3.41
CA ASN A 85 -15.95 -16.98 4.44
C ASN A 85 -14.73 -17.74 3.87
N ARG A 86 -14.90 -18.41 2.72
CA ARG A 86 -13.80 -19.10 2.02
C ARG A 86 -12.63 -18.18 1.67
N ARG A 87 -12.89 -16.92 1.33
CA ARG A 87 -11.88 -15.93 0.92
C ARG A 87 -11.48 -14.96 2.04
N LYS A 88 -12.27 -14.88 3.12
CA LYS A 88 -11.97 -14.03 4.28
C LYS A 88 -10.62 -14.38 4.89
N LEU A 89 -10.35 -15.67 5.07
CA LEU A 89 -9.11 -16.16 5.69
C LEU A 89 -7.87 -15.65 4.93
N GLU A 90 -7.83 -15.86 3.61
CA GLU A 90 -6.75 -15.38 2.74
C GLU A 90 -6.55 -13.86 2.87
N ARG A 91 -7.64 -13.09 2.79
CA ARG A 91 -7.58 -11.62 2.78
C ARG A 91 -7.20 -11.00 4.13
N TYR A 92 -7.61 -11.61 5.25
CA TYR A 92 -7.12 -11.20 6.57
C TYR A 92 -5.65 -11.54 6.75
N ASN A 93 -5.18 -12.67 6.21
CA ASN A 93 -3.76 -12.99 6.18
C ASN A 93 -2.97 -11.97 5.34
N ASP A 94 -3.50 -11.49 4.21
CA ASP A 94 -2.87 -10.41 3.45
C ASP A 94 -2.74 -9.12 4.30
N ALA A 95 -3.79 -8.75 5.05
CA ALA A 95 -3.74 -7.59 5.94
C ALA A 95 -2.67 -7.74 7.03
N ILE A 96 -2.53 -8.95 7.60
CA ILE A 96 -1.50 -9.29 8.58
C ILE A 96 -0.09 -9.15 7.98
N GLN A 97 0.14 -9.68 6.78
CA GLN A 97 1.44 -9.56 6.10
C GLN A 97 1.77 -8.09 5.73
N ALA A 98 0.76 -7.33 5.30
CA ALA A 98 0.91 -5.90 5.04
C ALA A 98 1.30 -5.13 6.30
N PHE A 99 0.75 -5.50 7.48
CA PHE A 99 1.14 -4.91 8.76
C PHE A 99 2.59 -5.21 9.12
N HIS A 100 3.07 -6.45 8.97
CA HIS A 100 4.47 -6.78 9.23
C HIS A 100 5.42 -6.00 8.32
N THR A 101 5.04 -5.81 7.06
CA THR A 101 5.79 -4.97 6.12
C THR A 101 5.80 -3.51 6.56
N PHE A 102 4.67 -3.00 7.05
CA PHE A 102 4.58 -1.63 7.56
C PHE A 102 5.41 -1.41 8.83
N ALA A 103 5.27 -2.30 9.82
CA ALA A 103 5.97 -2.18 11.10
C ALA A 103 7.50 -2.30 10.94
N SER A 104 7.96 -3.10 9.98
CA SER A 104 9.40 -3.22 9.68
C SER A 104 9.97 -2.01 8.94
N ARG A 105 9.19 -1.39 8.04
CA ARG A 105 9.63 -0.23 7.25
C ARG A 105 9.45 1.09 7.98
N PHE A 106 8.41 1.21 8.80
CA PHE A 106 7.99 2.45 9.47
C PHE A 106 7.76 2.25 10.98
N PRO A 107 8.79 1.86 11.76
CA PRO A 107 8.64 1.56 13.19
C PRO A 107 8.25 2.78 14.04
N GLU A 108 8.61 4.00 13.60
CA GLU A 108 8.33 5.25 14.31
C GLU A 108 7.09 5.99 13.76
N SER A 109 6.28 5.31 12.93
CA SER A 109 5.09 5.89 12.32
C SER A 109 4.04 6.27 13.37
N SER A 110 3.47 7.46 13.22
CA SER A 110 2.27 7.88 13.99
C SER A 110 1.05 6.97 13.76
N ARG A 111 0.99 6.32 12.60
CA ARG A 111 -0.09 5.40 12.20
C ARG A 111 0.10 3.98 12.72
N LEU A 112 1.23 3.66 13.36
CA LEU A 112 1.51 2.30 13.84
C LEU A 112 0.45 1.80 14.82
N SER A 113 -0.07 2.67 15.68
CA SER A 113 -1.14 2.31 16.63
C SER A 113 -2.45 1.93 15.90
N GLU A 114 -2.82 2.67 14.86
CA GLU A 114 -4.00 2.37 14.05
C GLU A 114 -3.80 1.06 13.26
N ALA A 115 -2.64 0.92 12.61
CA ALA A 115 -2.26 -0.27 11.87
C ALA A 115 -2.27 -1.53 12.77
N ARG A 116 -1.79 -1.40 14.02
CA ARG A 116 -1.81 -2.47 15.00
C ARG A 116 -3.22 -2.90 15.37
N THR A 117 -4.14 -1.95 15.51
CA THR A 117 -5.56 -2.24 15.77
C THR A 117 -6.18 -3.07 14.65
N LEU A 118 -5.88 -2.75 13.39
CA LEU A 118 -6.34 -3.53 12.23
C LEU A 118 -5.72 -4.92 12.20
N PHE A 119 -4.43 -5.03 12.54
CA PHE A 119 -3.75 -6.33 12.68
C PHE A 119 -4.42 -7.21 13.75
N ASP A 120 -4.63 -6.70 14.96
CA ASP A 120 -5.20 -7.49 16.06
C ASP A 120 -6.63 -7.98 15.70
N LYS A 121 -7.44 -7.13 15.04
CA LYS A 121 -8.76 -7.52 14.52
C LYS A 121 -8.68 -8.59 13.43
N SER A 122 -7.70 -8.49 12.53
CA SER A 122 -7.48 -9.47 11.47
C SER A 122 -7.11 -10.84 12.06
N VAL A 123 -6.20 -10.86 13.04
CA VAL A 123 -5.79 -12.09 13.75
C VAL A 123 -6.98 -12.73 14.46
N LEU A 124 -7.77 -11.94 15.20
CA LEU A 124 -8.97 -12.45 15.88
C LEU A 124 -9.97 -13.06 14.88
N SER A 125 -10.19 -12.39 13.76
CA SER A 125 -11.11 -12.86 12.71
C SER A 125 -10.62 -14.16 12.07
N VAL A 126 -9.31 -14.30 11.85
CA VAL A 126 -8.70 -15.55 11.35
C VAL A 126 -8.95 -16.69 12.34
N SER A 127 -8.68 -16.50 13.62
CA SER A 127 -8.91 -17.54 14.64
C SER A 127 -10.38 -17.99 14.73
N GLN A 128 -11.33 -17.05 14.59
CA GLN A 128 -12.75 -17.37 14.56
C GLN A 128 -13.13 -18.21 13.33
N LEU A 129 -12.65 -17.83 12.14
CA LEU A 129 -12.92 -18.56 10.90
C LEU A 129 -12.31 -19.98 10.91
N GLU A 130 -11.15 -20.16 11.54
CA GLU A 130 -10.52 -21.46 11.73
C GLU A 130 -11.28 -22.34 12.73
N ALA A 131 -11.88 -21.76 13.77
CA ALA A 131 -12.74 -22.49 14.69
C ALA A 131 -14.03 -22.95 14.00
N ASP A 132 -14.69 -22.05 13.27
CA ASP A 132 -15.94 -22.33 12.55
C ASP A 132 -15.77 -23.45 11.51
N THR A 133 -14.63 -23.48 10.82
CA THR A 133 -14.33 -24.53 9.82
C THR A 133 -14.14 -25.90 10.46
N LYS A 134 -13.54 -25.98 11.66
CA LYS A 134 -13.38 -27.25 12.41
C LYS A 134 -14.72 -27.78 12.90
N THR A 135 -15.55 -26.95 13.53
CA THR A 135 -16.88 -27.36 14.02
C THR A 135 -17.79 -27.84 12.89
N ASN A 136 -17.69 -27.26 11.69
CA ASN A 136 -18.49 -27.68 10.54
C ASN A 136 -17.98 -28.97 9.88
N SER A 137 -16.73 -29.35 10.14
CA SER A 137 -16.15 -30.63 9.68
C SER A 137 -16.43 -31.78 10.65
N GLU A 138 -16.58 -31.51 11.95
CA GLU A 138 -16.90 -32.51 12.97
C GLU A 138 -18.39 -32.90 12.99
N ASN A 139 -19.26 -32.03 12.47
CA ASN A 139 -20.71 -32.26 12.38
C ASN A 139 -21.17 -32.90 11.05
N ARG A 140 -20.25 -33.44 10.23
CA ARG A 140 -20.54 -34.15 8.98
C ARG A 140 -20.04 -35.59 9.04
#